data_AF-A0A059LF85-F1
#
_entry.id   AF-A0A059LF85-F1
#
_cell.length_a   1.000
_cell.length_b   1.000
_cell.length_c   1.000
_cell.angle_alpha   90.00
_cell.angle_beta   90.00
_cell.angle_gamma   90.00
#
_symmetry.space_group_name_H-M   'P 1'
#
loop_
_entity.id
_entity.type
_entity.pdbx_description
1 polymer ?
#
loop_
_entity_poly.entity_id
_entity_poly.type
_entity_poly.pdbx_seq_one_letter_code
_entity_poly.pdbx_strand_id
1 'polypeptide(L)'
;MGKILDEPQYPVVEKTPGFWRTVKNFNTADLGMAAAAAGFSVPIAYMAGASKSPIFARVSGNLMGPSLYVGAVIGVTAGFLMAFQSSAGRLMGFFPNEAEVAASGAARR
;
A
#
# COMPACT_ATOMS: atom_id res chain seq x y z
N MET A 1 8.36 -17.80 -12.86
CA MET A 1 8.34 -16.34 -13.11
C MET A 1 6.94 -16.02 -13.60
N GLY A 2 6.18 -15.19 -12.87
CA GLY A 2 4.83 -14.82 -13.30
C GLY A 2 4.92 -14.06 -14.62
N LYS A 3 4.31 -14.57 -15.69
CA LYS A 3 4.18 -13.82 -16.94
C LYS A 3 3.07 -12.80 -16.72
N ILE A 4 3.43 -11.53 -16.64
CA ILE A 4 2.47 -10.44 -16.67
C ILE A 4 1.94 -10.36 -18.11
N LEU A 5 0.62 -10.40 -18.26
CA LEU A 5 -0.02 -10.48 -19.58
C LEU A 5 -0.14 -9.12 -20.27
N ASP A 6 -0.05 -8.03 -19.50
CA ASP A 6 -0.02 -6.67 -20.02
C ASP A 6 1.40 -6.26 -20.40
N GLU A 7 1.52 -5.59 -21.55
CA GLU A 7 2.76 -4.95 -21.97
C GLU A 7 2.97 -3.63 -21.20
N PRO A 8 4.21 -3.33 -20.76
CA PRO A 8 4.50 -2.08 -20.07
C PRO A 8 4.32 -0.90 -21.02
N GLN A 9 3.53 0.09 -20.59
CA GLN A 9 3.23 1.29 -21.38
C GLN A 9 4.32 2.38 -21.25
N TYR A 10 5.11 2.32 -20.19
CA TYR A 10 6.18 3.27 -19.88
C TYR A 10 7.56 2.60 -19.97
N PRO A 11 8.66 3.36 -20.12
CA PRO A 11 10.00 2.79 -20.20
C PRO A 11 10.32 1.92 -18.98
N VAL A 12 10.68 0.67 -19.21
CA VAL A 12 10.97 -0.27 -18.13
C VAL A 12 12.33 0.06 -17.52
N VAL A 13 12.34 0.50 -16.26
CA VAL A 13 13.58 0.71 -15.50
C VAL A 13 14.11 -0.64 -15.03
N GLU A 14 13.23 -1.50 -14.50
CA GLU A 14 13.60 -2.82 -14.00
C GLU A 14 12.44 -3.81 -14.17
N LYS A 15 12.68 -4.90 -14.91
CA LYS A 15 11.64 -5.92 -15.20
C LYS A 15 11.21 -6.72 -13.96
N THR A 16 12.11 -6.89 -12.99
CA THR A 16 11.85 -7.65 -11.76
C THR A 16 12.49 -6.96 -10.56
N PRO A 17 11.83 -5.92 -10.01
CA PRO A 17 12.39 -5.17 -8.90
C PRO A 17 12.46 -6.02 -7.63
N GLY A 18 13.64 -6.04 -7.00
CA GLY A 18 13.84 -6.67 -5.70
C GLY A 18 13.10 -5.91 -4.58
N PHE A 19 12.76 -6.60 -3.48
CA PHE A 19 11.97 -6.03 -2.36
C PHE A 19 12.50 -4.68 -1.87
N TRP A 20 13.79 -4.61 -1.51
CA TRP A 20 14.40 -3.39 -0.99
C TRP A 20 14.53 -2.29 -2.04
N ARG A 21 14.57 -2.63 -3.32
CA ARG A 21 14.61 -1.66 -4.41
C ARG A 21 13.26 -0.97 -4.55
N THR A 22 12.18 -1.73 -4.50
CA THR A 22 10.80 -1.21 -4.52
C THR A 22 10.52 -0.30 -3.33
N VAL A 23 10.90 -0.71 -2.12
CA VAL A 23 10.66 0.08 -0.91
C VAL A 23 11.46 1.39 -0.92
N LYS A 24 12.71 1.36 -1.40
CA LYS A 24 13.53 2.59 -1.54
C LYS A 24 13.00 3.56 -2.60
N ASN A 25 12.15 3.09 -3.52
CA ASN A 25 11.56 3.89 -4.59
C ASN A 25 10.23 4.55 -4.18
N PHE A 26 9.83 4.48 -2.91
CA PHE A 26 8.62 5.16 -2.44
C PHE A 26 8.76 6.67 -2.60
N ASN A 27 7.76 7.29 -3.22
CA ASN A 27 7.66 8.73 -3.33
C ASN A 27 6.71 9.29 -2.25
N THR A 28 6.59 10.62 -2.20
CA THR A 28 5.72 11.31 -1.23
C THR A 28 4.25 10.93 -1.39
N ALA A 29 3.79 10.65 -2.61
CA ALA A 29 2.42 10.22 -2.87
C ALA A 29 2.15 8.81 -2.35
N ASP A 30 3.09 7.87 -2.50
CA ASP A 30 2.98 6.51 -1.98
C ASP A 30 2.91 6.51 -0.44
N LEU A 31 3.78 7.30 0.19
CA LEU A 31 3.78 7.48 1.64
C LEU A 31 2.51 8.18 2.11
N GLY A 32 2.02 9.17 1.37
CA GLY A 32 0.75 9.84 1.64
C GLY A 32 -0.44 8.88 1.55
N MET A 33 -0.48 8.03 0.53
CA MET A 33 -1.51 7.01 0.35
C MET A 33 -1.45 5.94 1.46
N ALA A 34 -0.26 5.50 1.84
CA ALA A 34 -0.07 4.57 2.94
C ALA A 34 -0.52 5.17 4.28
N ALA A 35 -0.16 6.43 4.53
CA ALA A 35 -0.59 7.16 5.72
C ALA A 35 -2.11 7.38 5.74
N ALA A 36 -2.71 7.71 4.60
CA ALA A 36 -4.16 7.84 4.48
C ALA A 36 -4.88 6.51 4.77
N ALA A 37 -4.39 5.41 4.21
CA ALA A 37 -4.97 4.08 4.45
C ALA A 37 -4.94 3.69 5.94
N ALA A 38 -3.80 3.92 6.61
CA ALA A 38 -3.68 3.72 8.05
C ALA A 38 -4.55 4.71 8.86
N GLY A 39 -4.63 5.96 8.41
CA GLY A 39 -5.41 7.01 9.04
C GLY A 39 -6.92 6.77 8.98
N PHE A 40 -7.43 6.18 7.89
CA PHE A 40 -8.84 5.82 7.76
C PHE A 40 -9.21 4.52 8.46
N SER A 41 -8.29 3.56 8.59
CA SER A 41 -8.61 2.26 9.19
C SER A 41 -8.90 2.36 10.69
N VAL A 42 -8.22 3.26 11.41
CA VAL A 42 -8.34 3.41 12.86
C VAL A 42 -9.73 3.96 13.27
N PRO A 43 -10.27 5.04 12.67
CA PRO A 43 -11.64 5.48 12.92
C PRO A 43 -12.70 4.43 12.57
N ILE A 44 -12.54 3.71 11.45
CA ILE A 44 -13.47 2.65 11.05
C ILE A 44 -13.46 1.52 12.09
N ALA A 45 -12.28 1.13 12.57
CA ALA A 45 -12.13 0.13 13.61
C ALA A 45 -12.67 0.60 14.97
N TYR A 46 -12.48 1.87 15.31
CA TYR A 46 -13.12 2.46 16.49
C TYR A 46 -14.64 2.33 16.43
N MET A 47 -15.25 2.71 15.29
CA MET A 47 -16.69 2.59 15.09
C MET A 47 -17.15 1.14 15.17
N ALA A 48 -16.42 0.21 14.56
CA ALA A 48 -16.71 -1.22 14.62
C ALA A 48 -16.64 -1.77 16.06
N GLY A 49 -15.62 -1.39 16.83
CA GLY A 49 -15.44 -1.82 18.22
C GLY A 49 -16.41 -1.17 19.22
N ALA A 50 -16.87 0.06 18.94
CA ALA A 50 -17.86 0.77 19.74
C ALA A 50 -19.32 0.34 19.43
N SER A 51 -19.53 -0.40 18.34
CA SER A 51 -20.85 -0.87 17.90
C SER A 51 -21.43 -1.89 18.89
N LYS A 52 -22.53 -1.52 19.56
CA LYS A 52 -23.29 -2.43 20.43
C LYS A 52 -24.27 -3.27 19.61
N SER A 53 -23.75 -4.11 18.72
CA SER A 53 -24.59 -5.04 17.95
C SER A 53 -25.18 -6.13 18.87
N PRO A 54 -26.47 -6.49 18.71
CA PRO A 54 -27.12 -7.55 19.51
C PRO A 54 -26.47 -8.93 19.30
N ILE A 55 -25.81 -9.17 18.16
CA ILE A 55 -25.05 -10.41 17.88
C ILE A 55 -23.79 -10.50 18.76
N PHE A 56 -23.20 -9.36 19.12
CA PHE A 56 -21.98 -9.28 19.94
C PHE A 56 -22.24 -8.81 21.37
N ALA A 57 -23.51 -8.71 21.79
CA ALA A 57 -23.91 -8.26 23.12
C ALA A 57 -23.38 -9.15 24.26
N ARG A 58 -23.02 -10.41 23.99
CA ARG A 58 -22.33 -11.30 24.96
C ARG A 58 -20.83 -11.03 25.13
N VAL A 59 -20.24 -10.23 24.24
CA VAL A 59 -18.83 -9.80 24.27
C VAL A 59 -18.74 -8.30 24.65
N SER A 60 -19.81 -7.75 25.22
CA SER A 60 -20.08 -6.31 25.41
C SER A 60 -19.18 -5.56 26.39
N GLY A 61 -18.05 -6.13 26.79
CA GLY A 61 -17.15 -5.52 27.77
C GLY A 61 -16.20 -4.48 27.19
N ASN A 62 -15.45 -4.78 26.12
CA ASN A 62 -14.35 -3.89 25.71
C ASN A 62 -13.70 -4.22 24.35
N LEU A 63 -14.49 -4.48 23.30
CA LEU A 63 -13.95 -4.80 21.96
C LEU A 63 -13.25 -3.62 21.28
N MET A 64 -13.37 -2.41 21.82
CA MET A 64 -12.73 -1.21 21.28
C MET A 64 -11.20 -1.37 21.17
N GLY A 65 -10.53 -1.83 22.24
CA GLY A 65 -9.07 -2.01 22.23
C GLY A 65 -8.60 -3.02 21.18
N PRO A 66 -9.13 -4.27 21.20
CA PRO A 66 -8.80 -5.27 20.19
C PRO A 66 -9.16 -4.83 18.76
N SER A 67 -10.29 -4.15 18.57
CA SER A 67 -10.70 -3.67 17.24
C SER A 67 -9.74 -2.60 16.71
N LEU A 68 -9.36 -1.62 17.53
CA LEU A 68 -8.38 -0.61 17.18
C LEU A 68 -7.03 -1.22 16.80
N TYR A 69 -6.56 -2.22 17.55
CA TYR A 69 -5.31 -2.91 17.26
C TYR A 69 -5.35 -3.59 15.88
N VAL A 70 -6.39 -4.37 15.62
CA VAL A 70 -6.57 -5.06 14.34
C VAL A 70 -6.75 -4.06 13.20
N GLY A 71 -7.53 -2.99 13.42
CA GLY A 71 -7.72 -1.92 12.45
C GLY A 71 -6.43 -1.21 12.07
N ALA A 72 -5.57 -0.93 13.04
CA ALA A 72 -4.25 -0.35 12.80
C ALA A 72 -3.36 -1.30 11.98
N VAL A 73 -3.32 -2.58 12.34
CA VAL A 73 -2.55 -3.61 11.61
C VAL A 73 -3.03 -3.72 10.16
N ILE A 74 -4.34 -3.76 9.93
CA ILE A 74 -4.92 -3.81 8.58
C ILE A 74 -4.57 -2.55 7.80
N GLY A 75 -4.73 -1.37 8.39
CA GLY A 75 -4.46 -0.10 7.71
C GLY A 75 -3.00 0.06 7.29
N VAL A 76 -2.06 -0.25 8.19
CA VAL A 76 -0.63 -0.21 7.90
C VAL A 76 -0.27 -1.23 6.81
N THR A 77 -0.82 -2.44 6.89
CA THR A 77 -0.57 -3.48 5.90
C THR A 77 -1.13 -3.09 4.54
N ALA A 78 -2.37 -2.62 4.48
CA ALA A 78 -3.00 -2.16 3.24
C ALA A 78 -2.25 -0.97 2.63
N GLY A 79 -1.88 0.00 3.46
CA GLY A 79 -1.10 1.16 3.04
C GLY A 79 0.26 0.78 2.45
N PHE A 80 0.98 -0.11 3.13
CA PHE A 80 2.26 -0.63 2.64
C PHE A 80 2.10 -1.36 1.30
N LEU A 81 1.10 -2.23 1.18
CA LEU A 81 0.87 -2.97 -0.07
C LEU A 81 0.49 -2.06 -1.23
N MET A 82 -0.31 -1.02 -0.99
CA MET A 82 -0.64 -0.03 -2.03
C MET A 82 0.60 0.75 -2.47
N ALA A 83 1.42 1.23 -1.54
CA ALA A 83 2.68 1.90 -1.84
C ALA A 83 3.68 0.97 -2.57
N PHE A 84 3.70 -0.31 -2.21
CA PHE A 84 4.54 -1.30 -2.85
C PHE A 84 4.09 -1.57 -4.29
N GLN A 85 2.78 -1.68 -4.53
CA GLN A 85 2.21 -1.87 -5.87
C GLN A 85 2.46 -0.66 -6.77
N SER A 86 2.24 0.57 -6.27
CA SER A 86 2.49 1.78 -7.04
C SER A 86 3.98 1.93 -7.39
N SER A 87 4.87 1.70 -6.43
CA SER A 87 6.32 1.77 -6.66
C SER A 87 6.80 0.68 -7.62
N ALA A 88 6.39 -0.57 -7.45
CA ALA A 88 6.78 -1.67 -8.34
C ALA A 88 6.24 -1.44 -9.76
N GLY A 89 5.00 -0.96 -9.89
CA GLY A 89 4.40 -0.64 -11.17
C GLY A 89 5.15 0.47 -11.92
N ARG A 90 5.66 1.50 -11.22
CA ARG A 90 6.53 2.51 -11.84
C ARG A 90 7.86 1.93 -12.31
N LEU A 91 8.50 1.08 -11.51
CA LEU A 91 9.77 0.44 -11.91
C LEU A 91 9.62 -0.50 -13.12
N MET A 92 8.51 -1.25 -13.16
CA MET A 92 8.20 -2.18 -14.25
C MET A 92 7.61 -1.51 -15.50
N GLY A 93 7.30 -0.21 -15.45
CA GLY A 93 6.74 0.54 -16.60
C GLY A 93 5.22 0.39 -16.79
N PHE A 94 4.47 -0.05 -15.77
CA PHE A 94 3.01 -0.07 -15.78
C PHE A 94 2.38 1.26 -15.35
N PHE A 95 3.12 2.09 -14.63
CA PHE A 95 2.71 3.43 -14.19
C PHE A 95 3.67 4.51 -14.67
N PRO A 96 3.24 5.78 -14.75
CA PRO A 96 4.10 6.91 -15.12
C PRO A 96 5.35 6.97 -14.23
N ASN A 97 6.53 7.03 -14.85
CA ASN A 97 7.81 6.82 -14.16
C ASN A 97 8.96 7.75 -14.62
N GLU A 98 8.63 8.98 -15.01
CA GLU A 98 9.61 9.97 -15.53
C GLU A 98 10.77 10.21 -14.56
N ALA A 99 10.49 10.29 -13.25
CA ALA A 99 11.48 10.49 -12.21
C ALA A 99 12.43 9.29 -12.08
N GLU A 100 11.88 8.07 -12.15
CA GLU A 100 12.63 6.82 -12.06
C GLU A 100 13.50 6.59 -13.30
N VAL A 101 13.01 6.96 -14.48
CA VAL A 101 13.76 6.93 -15.74
C VAL A 101 14.91 7.94 -15.71
N ALA A 102 14.67 9.16 -15.21
CA ALA A 102 15.71 10.16 -15.02
C ALA A 102 16.78 9.72 -14.01
N ALA A 103 16.38 9.12 -12.89
CA ALA A 103 17.28 8.64 -11.83
C ALA A 103 18.08 7.39 -12.24
N SER A 104 17.54 6.54 -13.10
CA SER A 104 18.21 5.33 -13.59
C SER A 104 19.08 5.56 -14.83
N GLY A 105 18.90 6.69 -15.52
CA GLY A 105 19.56 6.97 -16.80
C GLY A 105 19.08 6.06 -17.94
N ALA A 106 17.97 5.35 -17.76
CA ALA A 106 17.42 4.41 -18.74
C ALA A 106 17.02 5.10 -20.06
N ALA A 107 16.72 6.41 -20.04
CA ALA A 107 16.45 7.20 -21.25
C ALA A 107 17.69 7.55 -22.10
N ARG A 108 18.92 7.24 -21.64
CA ARG A 108 20.17 7.55 -22.35
C ARG A 108 20.80 6.36 -23.07
N ARG A 109 20.11 5.22 -23.21
CA ARG A 109 20.61 4.04 -23.94
C ARG A 109 19.63 3.58 -25.01
#